data_AF-F8UH92-F1
#
_entry.id   AF-F8UH92-F1
#
_cell.length_a   1.000
_cell.length_b   1.000
_cell.length_c   1.000
_cell.angle_alpha   90.00
_cell.angle_beta   90.00
_cell.angle_gamma   90.00
#
_symmetry.space_group_name_H-M   'P 1'
#
loop_
_entity.id
_entity.type
_entity.pdbx_description
1 polymer ?
#
loop_
_entity_poly.entity_id
_entity_poly.type
_entity_poly.pdbx_seq_one_letter_code
_entity_poly.pdbx_strand_id
1 'polypeptide(L)'
;MRPDWRTQDWMAFLGASYFRAIGALNQYGLSARGILIDSAEPTAEEFPDFTDFFIEENRGESDPVLVYALLDGPSIAGAYRFAIRRTEGVVQDVEAALFLRKDVKRLGFAPLTSMYWFDETDKRRFEDWRPEVHDSDGLAIWTGAGERIWRPLANQPFAVTSSFVDNDPKGFGLLQRDRAAENYLDGVNYERRPSLWVEPLEGWGAGSVQLIEMPTNDEIHDNIVAYWRPAAPARAGASHRLKYRLHWLADEPFPPAVARAVATRIGRGGEPGTVRPKGAYKFVVDFAGAALDPLWGDTVKASPVVTASRGTIGRAF
;
A
#
# COMPACT_ATOMS: atom_id res chain seq x y z
N MET A 1 25.21 -13.83 -5.88
CA MET A 1 24.42 -15.08 -5.96
C MET A 1 23.10 -14.82 -5.28
N ARG A 2 21.96 -15.22 -5.87
CA ARG A 2 20.69 -15.24 -5.14
C ARG A 2 20.86 -16.25 -3.99
N PRO A 3 20.54 -15.90 -2.73
CA PRO A 3 20.51 -16.87 -1.65
C PRO A 3 19.62 -18.06 -2.06
N ASP A 4 20.03 -19.28 -1.71
CA ASP A 4 19.19 -20.44 -2.00
C ASP A 4 17.99 -20.51 -1.05
N TRP A 5 16.98 -21.30 -1.41
CA TRP A 5 15.77 -21.46 -0.59
C TRP A 5 16.04 -22.06 0.80
N ARG A 6 17.23 -22.64 1.02
CA ARG A 6 17.63 -23.22 2.32
C ARG A 6 18.10 -22.15 3.30
N THR A 7 18.59 -21.03 2.78
CA THR A 7 19.11 -19.92 3.58
C THR A 7 18.15 -18.74 3.64
N GLN A 8 17.23 -18.64 2.68
CA GLN A 8 16.20 -17.60 2.67
C GLN A 8 14.94 -18.04 1.89
N ASP A 9 13.79 -18.03 2.57
CA ASP A 9 12.49 -18.14 1.92
C ASP A 9 12.10 -16.82 1.25
N TRP A 10 11.17 -16.88 0.30
CA TRP A 10 10.79 -15.72 -0.51
C TRP A 10 9.27 -15.51 -0.60
N MET A 11 8.50 -16.41 0.00
CA MET A 11 7.06 -16.38 0.09
C MET A 11 6.60 -17.14 1.35
N ALA A 12 5.69 -16.56 2.12
CA ALA A 12 5.10 -17.18 3.29
C ALA A 12 3.58 -16.96 3.31
N PHE A 13 2.82 -18.04 3.55
CA PHE A 13 1.39 -18.01 3.85
C PHE A 13 1.24 -18.40 5.31
N LEU A 14 0.80 -17.47 6.17
CA LEU A 14 0.74 -17.71 7.61
C LEU A 14 -0.21 -16.75 8.32
N GLY A 15 -1.12 -17.31 9.12
CA GLY A 15 -2.07 -16.58 9.96
C GLY A 15 -3.26 -16.04 9.18
N ALA A 16 -4.48 -16.49 9.51
CA ALA A 16 -5.68 -16.16 8.74
C ALA A 16 -5.45 -16.38 7.23
N SER A 17 -5.84 -15.43 6.40
CA SER A 17 -5.59 -15.43 4.97
C SER A 17 -4.42 -14.54 4.56
N TYR A 18 -3.48 -14.27 5.48
CA TYR A 18 -2.32 -13.45 5.19
C TYR A 18 -1.24 -14.20 4.43
N PHE A 19 -0.53 -13.44 3.59
CA PHE A 19 0.68 -13.89 2.95
C PHE A 19 1.63 -12.73 2.67
N ARG A 20 2.93 -13.03 2.62
CA ARG A 20 4.00 -12.06 2.37
C ARG A 20 4.97 -12.63 1.35
N ALA A 21 5.56 -11.76 0.54
CA ALA A 21 6.68 -12.11 -0.32
C ALA A 21 7.82 -11.10 -0.16
N ILE A 22 9.05 -11.54 -0.40
CA ILE A 22 10.19 -10.63 -0.43
C ILE A 22 10.20 -9.83 -1.74
N GLY A 23 10.67 -8.59 -1.67
CA GLY A 23 10.88 -7.75 -2.85
C GLY A 23 12.14 -8.06 -3.65
N ALA A 24 12.52 -7.10 -4.48
CA ALA A 24 13.77 -7.12 -5.23
C ALA A 24 15.03 -7.06 -4.35
N LEU A 25 14.87 -6.56 -3.12
CA LEU A 25 15.96 -6.35 -2.17
C LEU A 25 16.04 -7.44 -1.09
N ASN A 26 15.35 -8.57 -1.30
CA ASN A 26 15.39 -9.77 -0.45
C ASN A 26 15.09 -9.51 1.04
N GLN A 27 14.04 -8.73 1.32
CA GLN A 27 13.56 -8.46 2.68
C GLN A 27 12.03 -8.60 2.70
N TYR A 28 11.47 -9.08 3.81
CA TYR A 28 10.04 -9.02 4.09
C TYR A 28 9.65 -7.66 4.66
N GLY A 29 8.39 -7.27 4.50
CA GLY A 29 7.80 -6.11 5.14
C GLY A 29 6.30 -6.28 5.24
N LEU A 30 5.57 -5.51 4.44
CA LEU A 30 4.13 -5.58 4.31
C LEU A 30 3.59 -6.96 3.88
N SER A 31 2.29 -7.13 4.09
CA SER A 31 1.51 -8.32 3.76
C SER A 31 0.40 -8.01 2.77
N ALA A 32 -0.09 -9.06 2.11
CA ALA A 32 -1.42 -9.10 1.53
C ALA A 32 -2.31 -10.05 2.33
N ARG A 33 -3.62 -9.97 2.11
CA ARG A 33 -4.59 -10.97 2.58
C ARG A 33 -5.47 -11.43 1.43
N GLY A 34 -6.14 -12.57 1.60
CA GLY A 34 -7.16 -13.01 0.65
C GLY A 34 -8.32 -12.01 0.54
N ILE A 35 -8.90 -11.64 1.69
CA ILE A 35 -10.05 -10.76 1.77
C ILE A 35 -10.05 -9.92 3.06
N LEU A 36 -10.71 -8.77 3.03
CA LEU A 36 -11.00 -7.96 4.21
C LEU A 36 -12.51 -7.92 4.50
N ILE A 37 -12.89 -8.16 5.75
CA ILE A 37 -14.27 -8.19 6.22
C ILE A 37 -14.42 -7.32 7.48
N ASP A 38 -15.20 -6.25 7.39
CA ASP A 38 -15.61 -5.41 8.52
C ASP A 38 -14.45 -4.77 9.32
N SER A 39 -13.30 -4.57 8.69
CA SER A 39 -12.16 -3.86 9.30
C SER A 39 -12.48 -2.39 9.58
N ALA A 40 -12.16 -1.90 10.78
CA ALA A 40 -12.50 -0.55 11.26
C ALA A 40 -13.99 -0.19 11.12
N GLU A 41 -14.87 -1.19 11.28
CA GLU A 41 -16.29 -1.01 11.56
C GLU A 41 -16.55 -1.00 13.08
N PRO A 42 -17.74 -0.57 13.54
CA PRO A 42 -18.12 -0.70 14.95
C PRO A 42 -18.22 -2.16 15.43
N THR A 43 -18.39 -3.10 14.51
CA THR A 43 -18.33 -4.54 14.76
C THR A 43 -16.89 -5.04 14.67
N ALA A 44 -16.59 -6.15 15.35
CA ALA A 44 -15.27 -6.77 15.25
C ALA A 44 -14.96 -7.18 13.80
N GLU A 45 -13.72 -6.95 13.39
CA GLU A 45 -13.19 -7.44 12.11
C GLU A 45 -13.24 -8.98 12.09
N GLU A 46 -13.65 -9.53 10.94
CA GLU A 46 -13.58 -10.97 10.70
C GLU A 46 -12.31 -11.27 9.88
N PHE A 47 -11.56 -12.29 10.31
CA PHE A 47 -10.34 -12.74 9.67
C PHE A 47 -10.52 -14.16 9.12
N PRO A 48 -10.98 -14.34 7.87
CA PRO A 48 -11.07 -15.66 7.26
C PRO A 48 -9.70 -16.30 7.08
N ASP A 49 -9.63 -17.63 7.24
CA ASP A 49 -8.41 -18.43 7.16
C ASP A 49 -8.23 -19.04 5.77
N PHE A 50 -6.97 -19.19 5.33
CA PHE A 50 -6.64 -20.20 4.33
C PHE A 50 -6.46 -21.55 5.03
N THR A 51 -7.44 -22.46 4.88
CA THR A 51 -7.50 -23.71 5.65
C THR A 51 -6.76 -24.87 4.98
N ASP A 52 -6.76 -24.90 3.66
CA ASP A 52 -6.20 -25.98 2.85
C ASP A 52 -5.36 -25.40 1.73
N PHE A 53 -4.19 -26.00 1.50
CA PHE A 53 -3.30 -25.63 0.41
C PHE A 53 -3.02 -26.83 -0.49
N PHE A 54 -3.09 -26.61 -1.79
CA PHE A 54 -2.71 -27.59 -2.81
C PHE A 54 -1.62 -26.96 -3.68
N ILE A 55 -0.44 -27.56 -3.70
CA ILE A 55 0.71 -27.04 -4.45
C ILE A 55 0.94 -27.97 -5.63
N GLU A 56 0.86 -27.43 -6.85
CA GLU A 56 1.08 -28.21 -8.07
C GLU A 56 2.58 -28.46 -8.26
N GLU A 57 2.93 -29.66 -8.72
CA GLU A 57 4.30 -29.94 -9.16
C GLU A 57 4.59 -29.13 -10.43
N ASN A 58 5.69 -28.38 -10.42
CA ASN A 58 6.13 -27.62 -11.59
C ASN A 58 6.56 -28.57 -12.72
N ARG A 59 6.17 -28.26 -13.96
CA ARG A 59 6.54 -29.07 -15.14
C ARG A 59 7.90 -28.69 -15.72
N GLY A 60 8.43 -27.52 -15.36
CA GLY A 60 9.77 -27.05 -15.67
C GLY A 60 10.21 -25.89 -14.77
N GLU A 61 11.51 -25.59 -14.78
CA GLU A 61 12.10 -24.52 -13.95
C GLU A 61 11.57 -23.11 -14.25
N SER A 62 11.07 -22.88 -15.47
CA SER A 62 10.50 -21.58 -15.88
C SER A 62 9.01 -21.43 -15.58
N ASP A 63 8.35 -22.48 -15.09
CA ASP A 63 6.92 -22.43 -14.77
C ASP A 63 6.68 -21.68 -13.45
N PRO A 64 5.54 -20.95 -13.33
CA PRO A 64 5.14 -20.39 -12.05
C PRO A 64 4.90 -21.51 -11.02
N VAL A 65 5.23 -21.26 -9.76
CA VAL A 65 4.75 -22.09 -8.66
C VAL A 65 3.24 -21.87 -8.54
N LEU A 66 2.47 -22.93 -8.75
CA LEU A 66 1.01 -22.88 -8.61
C LEU A 66 0.60 -23.33 -7.22
N VAL A 67 -0.06 -22.44 -6.49
CA VAL A 67 -0.64 -22.70 -5.17
C VAL A 67 -2.12 -22.44 -5.24
N TYR A 68 -2.93 -23.39 -4.81
CA TYR A 68 -4.36 -23.23 -4.61
C TYR A 68 -4.65 -23.20 -3.11
N ALA A 69 -5.56 -22.33 -2.68
CA ALA A 69 -5.93 -22.22 -1.28
C ALA A 69 -7.45 -22.15 -1.09
N LEU A 70 -7.98 -22.90 -0.11
CA LEU A 70 -9.37 -22.77 0.32
C LEU A 70 -9.46 -21.69 1.40
N LEU A 71 -10.30 -20.70 1.18
CA LEU A 71 -10.63 -19.66 2.15
C LEU A 71 -11.92 -20.05 2.89
N ASP A 72 -11.86 -20.08 4.22
CA ASP A 72 -13.04 -20.33 5.06
C ASP A 72 -13.16 -19.27 6.16
N GLY A 73 -14.37 -18.76 6.34
CA GLY A 73 -14.69 -17.79 7.39
C GLY A 73 -16.18 -17.79 7.76
N PRO A 74 -16.55 -17.20 8.91
CA PRO A 74 -17.95 -17.17 9.35
C PRO A 74 -18.92 -16.52 8.35
N SER A 75 -18.50 -15.51 7.60
CA SER A 75 -19.32 -14.75 6.65
C SER A 75 -19.01 -15.05 5.19
N ILE A 76 -17.95 -15.79 4.87
CA ILE A 76 -17.46 -15.99 3.51
C ILE A 76 -16.82 -17.36 3.32
N ALA A 77 -16.93 -17.90 2.11
CA ALA A 77 -16.09 -18.99 1.61
C ALA A 77 -15.41 -18.55 0.32
N GLY A 78 -14.26 -19.14 -0.02
CA GLY A 78 -13.65 -18.88 -1.30
C GLY A 78 -12.60 -19.90 -1.72
N ALA A 79 -12.21 -19.84 -2.99
CA ALA A 79 -11.11 -20.62 -3.55
C ALA A 79 -10.17 -19.67 -4.29
N TYR A 80 -8.87 -19.83 -4.06
CA TYR A 80 -7.83 -19.01 -4.66
C TYR A 80 -6.90 -19.88 -5.49
N ARG A 81 -6.41 -19.31 -6.58
CA ARG A 81 -5.30 -19.81 -7.38
C ARG A 81 -4.25 -18.71 -7.47
N PHE A 82 -3.05 -19.01 -7.02
CA PHE A 82 -1.87 -18.17 -7.10
C PHE A 82 -0.91 -18.76 -8.12
N ALA A 83 -0.56 -18.00 -9.16
CA ALA A 83 0.55 -18.33 -10.05
C ALA A 83 1.73 -17.41 -9.74
N ILE A 84 2.71 -17.96 -9.03
CA ILE A 84 3.77 -17.20 -8.36
C ILE A 84 5.07 -17.32 -9.16
N ARG A 85 5.66 -16.19 -9.55
CA ARG A 85 6.92 -16.12 -10.30
C ARG A 85 7.96 -15.34 -9.52
N ARG A 86 9.16 -15.92 -9.40
CA ARG A 86 10.34 -15.22 -8.89
C ARG A 86 11.01 -14.46 -10.04
N THR A 87 10.85 -13.14 -10.07
CA THR A 87 11.42 -12.26 -11.10
C THR A 87 12.66 -11.55 -10.55
N GLU A 88 12.77 -10.22 -10.70
CA GLU A 88 13.64 -9.40 -9.85
C GLU A 88 13.13 -9.38 -8.40
N GLY A 89 11.81 -9.33 -8.21
CA GLY A 89 11.11 -9.54 -6.94
C GLY A 89 10.17 -10.74 -7.03
N VAL A 90 8.90 -10.56 -6.67
CA VAL A 90 7.86 -11.60 -6.85
C VAL A 90 6.67 -11.00 -7.59
N VAL A 91 6.18 -11.73 -8.60
CA VAL A 91 4.95 -11.39 -9.32
C VAL A 91 3.96 -12.54 -9.16
N GLN A 92 2.73 -12.23 -8.77
CA GLN A 92 1.70 -13.23 -8.49
C GLN A 92 0.44 -12.90 -9.28
N ASP A 93 0.03 -13.80 -10.18
CA ASP A 93 -1.33 -13.74 -10.73
C ASP A 93 -2.26 -14.42 -9.73
N VAL A 94 -3.31 -13.73 -9.30
CA VAL A 94 -4.30 -14.23 -8.35
C VAL A 94 -5.65 -14.31 -9.03
N GLU A 95 -6.27 -15.49 -8.95
CA GLU A 95 -7.66 -15.72 -9.31
C GLU A 95 -8.42 -16.15 -8.06
N ALA A 96 -9.56 -15.52 -7.78
CA ALA A 96 -10.37 -15.82 -6.61
C ALA A 96 -11.85 -16.01 -6.98
N ALA A 97 -12.46 -17.04 -6.40
CA ALA A 97 -13.90 -17.26 -6.40
C ALA A 97 -14.43 -17.14 -4.97
N LEU A 98 -15.26 -16.13 -4.70
CA LEU A 98 -15.73 -15.79 -3.37
C LEU A 98 -17.25 -15.91 -3.28
N PHE A 99 -17.74 -16.34 -2.13
CA PHE A 99 -19.17 -16.61 -1.87
C PHE A 99 -19.53 -16.13 -0.47
N LEU A 100 -20.41 -15.11 -0.38
CA LEU A 100 -20.84 -14.58 0.92
C LEU A 100 -21.91 -15.46 1.55
N ARG A 101 -21.66 -15.88 2.79
CA ARG A 101 -22.58 -16.61 3.67
C ARG A 101 -23.52 -15.66 4.42
N LYS A 102 -23.06 -14.44 4.70
CA LYS A 102 -23.78 -13.42 5.47
C LYS A 102 -23.61 -12.04 4.82
N ASP A 103 -24.51 -11.13 5.18
CA ASP A 103 -24.32 -9.71 4.89
C ASP A 103 -23.10 -9.19 5.67
N VAL A 104 -22.24 -8.44 5.00
CA VAL A 104 -21.08 -7.76 5.62
C VAL A 104 -21.14 -6.26 5.30
N LYS A 105 -20.66 -5.41 6.21
CA LYS A 105 -20.74 -3.95 6.06
C LYS A 105 -19.64 -3.42 5.15
N ARG A 106 -18.46 -4.03 5.23
CA ARG A 106 -17.26 -3.63 4.51
C ARG A 106 -16.56 -4.87 3.99
N LEU A 107 -16.62 -5.03 2.67
CA LEU A 107 -15.94 -6.07 1.91
C LEU A 107 -14.78 -5.42 1.15
N GLY A 108 -13.57 -5.95 1.31
CA GLY A 108 -12.38 -5.42 0.68
C GLY A 108 -11.61 -6.44 -0.14
N PHE A 109 -11.41 -6.14 -1.42
CA PHE A 109 -10.67 -6.95 -2.39
C PHE A 109 -9.20 -6.57 -2.45
N ALA A 110 -8.34 -7.58 -2.65
CA ALA A 110 -6.89 -7.48 -2.67
C ALA A 110 -6.32 -6.59 -1.55
N PRO A 111 -6.65 -6.89 -0.27
CA PRO A 111 -6.18 -6.08 0.85
C PRO A 111 -4.67 -6.20 1.04
N LEU A 112 -4.06 -5.05 1.29
CA LEU A 112 -2.67 -4.86 1.67
C LEU A 112 -2.63 -4.42 3.12
N THR A 113 -1.65 -4.88 3.88
CA THR A 113 -1.44 -4.51 5.29
C THR A 113 0.02 -4.20 5.52
N SER A 114 0.31 -3.02 6.06
CA SER A 114 1.66 -2.52 6.29
C SER A 114 1.75 -1.84 7.65
N MET A 115 2.94 -1.35 7.98
CA MET A 115 3.24 -0.60 9.19
C MET A 115 3.82 0.77 8.82
N TYR A 116 3.32 1.82 9.46
CA TYR A 116 3.90 3.15 9.43
C TYR A 116 3.89 3.73 10.84
N TRP A 117 5.08 3.97 11.41
CA TRP A 117 5.18 4.58 12.74
C TRP A 117 5.39 6.08 12.64
N PHE A 118 6.46 6.54 11.97
CA PHE A 118 6.76 7.95 11.73
C PHE A 118 7.80 8.17 10.62
N ASP A 119 7.82 9.39 10.10
CA ASP A 119 8.82 9.90 9.15
C ASP A 119 9.17 11.38 9.43
N GLU A 120 9.73 12.09 8.44
CA GLU A 120 10.14 13.49 8.57
C GLU A 120 8.98 14.49 8.73
N THR A 121 7.74 14.03 8.55
CA THR A 121 6.51 14.78 8.81
C THR A 121 6.15 14.82 10.31
N ASP A 122 6.67 13.88 11.11
CA ASP A 122 6.25 13.63 12.49
C ASP A 122 7.28 14.04 13.57
N LYS A 123 8.30 14.83 13.20
CA LYS A 123 9.46 15.26 14.06
C LYS A 123 9.16 15.82 15.45
N ARG A 124 7.91 16.17 15.75
CA ARG A 124 7.50 16.74 17.04
C ARG A 124 6.86 15.74 17.98
N ARG A 125 6.52 14.54 17.49
CA ARG A 125 5.65 13.61 18.19
C ARG A 125 6.39 12.39 18.72
N PHE A 126 7.41 11.91 18.02
CA PHE A 126 8.13 10.70 18.40
C PHE A 126 9.53 11.03 18.89
N GLU A 127 9.94 10.34 19.95
CA GLU A 127 11.25 10.44 20.58
C GLU A 127 12.04 9.16 20.29
N ASP A 128 12.38 8.96 19.01
CA ASP A 128 13.26 7.87 18.56
C ASP A 128 14.54 8.49 17.97
N TRP A 129 15.62 7.72 17.97
CA TRP A 129 16.91 8.16 17.40
C TRP A 129 16.96 7.99 15.89
N ARG A 130 16.11 7.11 15.33
CA ARG A 130 15.95 6.90 13.89
C ARG A 130 15.19 8.07 13.28
N PRO A 131 15.54 8.48 12.04
CA PRO A 131 14.79 9.53 11.36
C PRO A 131 13.40 9.05 10.91
N GLU A 132 13.27 7.79 10.50
CA GLU A 132 12.04 7.19 9.98
C GLU A 132 11.93 5.70 10.36
N VAL A 133 10.69 5.23 10.54
CA VAL A 133 10.37 3.82 10.83
C VAL A 133 9.03 3.44 10.18
N HIS A 134 9.10 2.71 9.07
CA HIS A 134 7.93 2.25 8.31
C HIS A 134 8.27 1.20 7.26
N ASP A 135 7.28 0.38 6.91
CA ASP A 135 7.33 -0.61 5.83
C ASP A 135 6.86 -0.03 4.50
N SER A 136 6.17 1.10 4.55
CA SER A 136 5.63 1.85 3.42
C SER A 136 5.47 3.32 3.82
N ASP A 137 5.70 4.24 2.90
CA ASP A 137 5.58 5.69 3.13
C ASP A 137 4.35 6.32 2.46
N GLY A 138 3.66 5.58 1.58
CA GLY A 138 2.44 6.10 0.94
C GLY A 138 1.60 5.07 0.21
N LEU A 139 0.34 5.46 0.02
CA LEU A 139 -0.58 4.84 -0.91
C LEU A 139 -0.46 5.54 -2.28
N ALA A 140 -0.08 4.77 -3.30
CA ALA A 140 -0.16 5.17 -4.69
C ALA A 140 -1.42 4.61 -5.35
N ILE A 141 -2.07 5.41 -6.19
CA ILE A 141 -3.27 5.01 -6.94
C ILE A 141 -3.12 5.46 -8.39
N TRP A 142 -3.39 4.57 -9.33
CA TRP A 142 -3.63 4.88 -10.72
C TRP A 142 -5.11 4.69 -11.03
N THR A 143 -5.82 5.81 -11.14
CA THR A 143 -7.28 5.79 -11.27
C THR A 143 -7.72 5.27 -12.63
N GLY A 144 -8.98 4.84 -12.74
CA GLY A 144 -9.58 4.45 -14.02
C GLY A 144 -9.56 5.59 -15.05
N ALA A 145 -9.74 6.83 -14.58
CA ALA A 145 -9.61 8.04 -15.39
C ALA A 145 -8.15 8.38 -15.79
N GLY A 146 -7.16 7.70 -15.22
CA GLY A 146 -5.75 7.86 -15.55
C GLY A 146 -4.97 8.85 -14.67
N GLU A 147 -5.59 9.43 -13.65
CA GLU A 147 -4.93 10.25 -12.64
C GLU A 147 -3.96 9.42 -11.78
N ARG A 148 -2.86 10.04 -11.37
CA ARG A 148 -1.86 9.45 -10.47
C ARG A 148 -1.94 10.15 -9.12
N ILE A 149 -2.40 9.44 -8.10
CA ILE A 149 -2.58 9.97 -6.74
C ILE A 149 -1.47 9.40 -5.85
N TRP A 150 -0.86 10.26 -5.05
CA TRP A 150 0.02 9.89 -3.95
C TRP A 150 -0.55 10.41 -2.63
N ARG A 151 -0.81 9.50 -1.69
CA ARG A 151 -1.24 9.82 -0.33
C ARG A 151 -0.14 9.33 0.61
N PRO A 152 0.75 10.22 1.10
CA PRO A 152 1.71 9.87 2.17
C PRO A 152 0.95 9.24 3.34
N LEU A 153 1.52 8.26 4.02
CA LEU A 153 0.87 7.67 5.19
C LEU A 153 1.02 8.59 6.40
N ALA A 154 0.16 8.40 7.40
CA ALA A 154 0.26 9.11 8.66
C ALA A 154 -0.20 8.22 9.81
N ASN A 155 0.50 8.31 10.94
CA ASN A 155 0.09 7.67 12.17
C ASN A 155 -0.72 8.66 13.01
N GLN A 156 -2.03 8.74 12.83
CA GLN A 156 -2.90 9.68 13.56
C GLN A 156 -3.19 9.20 14.99
N PRO A 157 -3.56 10.07 15.95
CA PRO A 157 -3.91 9.64 17.31
C PRO A 157 -5.32 8.98 17.41
N PHE A 158 -5.99 8.77 16.28
CA PHE A 158 -7.28 8.13 16.13
C PHE A 158 -7.32 7.41 14.78
N ALA A 159 -8.19 6.39 14.67
CA ALA A 159 -8.36 5.69 13.41
C ALA A 159 -8.98 6.60 12.34
N VAL A 160 -8.43 6.55 11.13
CA VAL A 160 -8.91 7.31 9.97
C VAL A 160 -9.17 6.35 8.82
N THR A 161 -10.28 6.55 8.12
CA THR A 161 -10.53 5.90 6.83
C THR A 161 -10.63 6.95 5.75
N SER A 162 -9.72 6.91 4.78
CA SER A 162 -9.77 7.71 3.55
C SER A 162 -10.36 6.88 2.42
N SER A 163 -11.23 7.47 1.60
CA SER A 163 -11.88 6.78 0.46
C SER A 163 -11.65 7.56 -0.83
N PHE A 164 -11.05 6.90 -1.81
CA PHE A 164 -10.78 7.43 -3.15
C PHE A 164 -11.75 6.77 -4.13
N VAL A 165 -12.88 7.42 -4.40
CA VAL A 165 -13.95 6.91 -5.27
C VAL A 165 -13.44 6.83 -6.71
N ASP A 166 -13.69 5.68 -7.35
CA ASP A 166 -13.22 5.42 -8.72
C ASP A 166 -14.14 4.41 -9.43
N ASN A 167 -13.90 4.22 -10.72
CA ASN A 167 -14.46 3.14 -11.51
C ASN A 167 -13.35 2.47 -12.34
N ASP A 168 -13.16 1.17 -12.16
CA ASP A 168 -12.12 0.38 -12.83
C ASP A 168 -10.70 0.95 -12.64
N PRO A 169 -10.16 0.99 -11.40
CA PRO A 169 -8.81 1.48 -11.15
C PRO A 169 -7.78 0.67 -11.94
N LYS A 170 -6.77 1.34 -12.49
CA LYS A 170 -5.65 0.68 -13.20
C LYS A 170 -4.66 0.03 -12.23
N GLY A 171 -4.65 0.50 -10.98
CA GLY A 171 -3.97 -0.17 -9.88
C GLY A 171 -3.82 0.72 -8.67
N PHE A 172 -3.41 0.12 -7.56
CA PHE A 172 -3.08 0.82 -6.32
C PHE A 172 -2.09 0.00 -5.51
N GLY A 173 -1.35 0.64 -4.61
CA GLY A 173 -0.36 -0.06 -3.81
C GLY A 173 0.16 0.74 -2.64
N LEU A 174 0.61 0.02 -1.62
CA LEU A 174 1.43 0.58 -0.56
C LEU A 174 2.89 0.52 -1.02
N LEU A 175 3.48 1.69 -1.21
CA LEU A 175 4.83 1.82 -1.72
C LEU A 175 5.79 2.28 -0.62
N GLN A 176 7.06 2.00 -0.87
CA GLN A 176 8.22 2.47 -0.13
C GLN A 176 9.07 3.25 -1.12
N ARG A 177 8.84 4.56 -1.22
CA ARG A 177 9.57 5.44 -2.14
C ARG A 177 10.92 5.85 -1.56
N ASP A 178 11.01 6.05 -0.26
CA ASP A 178 12.30 6.25 0.40
C ASP A 178 13.05 4.93 0.55
N ARG A 179 14.26 4.89 0.02
CA ARG A 179 15.15 3.72 0.08
C ARG A 179 16.58 4.11 0.46
N ALA A 180 16.77 5.32 0.98
CA ALA A 180 18.07 5.80 1.43
C ALA A 180 18.34 5.25 2.84
N ALA A 181 19.39 4.45 3.00
CA ALA A 181 19.69 3.81 4.29
C ALA A 181 19.95 4.86 5.40
N GLU A 182 20.45 6.03 5.02
CA GLU A 182 20.66 7.18 5.91
C GLU A 182 19.38 7.78 6.51
N ASN A 183 18.21 7.46 5.97
CA ASN A 183 16.92 7.91 6.50
C ASN A 183 16.34 6.95 7.56
N TYR A 184 16.89 5.74 7.67
CA TYR A 184 16.46 4.74 8.67
C TYR A 184 17.51 4.48 9.74
N LEU A 185 18.80 4.43 9.35
CA LEU A 185 19.96 4.27 10.22
C LEU A 185 19.96 3.01 11.13
N ASP A 186 19.19 1.98 10.79
CA ASP A 186 19.01 0.79 11.64
C ASP A 186 19.51 -0.53 11.04
N GLY A 187 19.36 -1.61 11.83
CA GLY A 187 19.76 -2.96 11.44
C GLY A 187 18.64 -3.85 10.89
N VAL A 188 17.38 -3.39 10.87
CA VAL A 188 16.24 -4.15 10.33
C VAL A 188 15.97 -3.83 8.86
N ASN A 189 16.64 -2.81 8.32
CA ASN A 189 16.73 -2.47 6.90
C ASN A 189 15.37 -2.17 6.26
N TYR A 190 14.62 -1.23 6.82
CA TYR A 190 13.32 -0.78 6.28
C TYR A 190 13.40 -0.31 4.82
N GLU A 191 14.52 0.30 4.41
CA GLU A 191 14.78 0.75 3.04
C GLU A 191 14.78 -0.38 2.00
N ARG A 192 14.93 -1.64 2.47
CA ARG A 192 14.93 -2.84 1.63
C ARG A 192 13.56 -3.52 1.55
N ARG A 193 12.57 -3.10 2.34
CA ARG A 193 11.24 -3.72 2.35
C ARG A 193 10.52 -3.46 1.02
N PRO A 194 9.72 -4.43 0.54
CA PRO A 194 9.09 -4.32 -0.77
C PRO A 194 8.06 -3.19 -0.80
N SER A 195 7.79 -2.69 -2.00
CA SER A 195 6.50 -2.11 -2.34
C SER A 195 5.58 -3.19 -2.86
N LEU A 196 4.27 -3.05 -2.64
CA LEU A 196 3.26 -3.96 -3.16
C LEU A 196 2.21 -3.22 -3.99
N TRP A 197 2.11 -3.60 -5.26
CA TRP A 197 1.14 -3.04 -6.19
C TRP A 197 0.10 -4.09 -6.61
N VAL A 198 -1.17 -3.71 -6.53
CA VAL A 198 -2.32 -4.44 -7.05
C VAL A 198 -2.65 -3.90 -8.44
N GLU A 199 -2.62 -4.78 -9.43
CA GLU A 199 -3.06 -4.53 -10.81
C GLU A 199 -4.32 -5.37 -11.08
N PRO A 200 -5.52 -4.77 -11.12
CA PRO A 200 -6.71 -5.45 -11.61
C PRO A 200 -6.51 -5.94 -13.06
N LEU A 201 -6.81 -7.21 -13.33
CA LEU A 201 -6.70 -7.80 -14.68
C LEU A 201 -8.06 -7.87 -15.41
N GLU A 202 -9.10 -7.36 -14.77
CA GLU A 202 -10.46 -7.21 -15.26
C GLU A 202 -11.10 -5.96 -14.63
N GLY A 203 -12.22 -5.50 -15.20
CA GLY A 203 -12.94 -4.34 -14.66
C GLY A 203 -13.60 -4.66 -13.31
N TRP A 204 -13.19 -3.97 -12.25
CA TRP A 204 -13.76 -4.08 -10.90
C TRP A 204 -15.00 -3.22 -10.68
N GLY A 205 -15.40 -2.43 -11.68
CA GLY A 205 -16.56 -1.55 -11.68
C GLY A 205 -16.41 -0.37 -10.73
N ALA A 206 -17.56 0.16 -10.30
CA ALA A 206 -17.62 1.29 -9.38
C ALA A 206 -17.28 0.88 -7.94
N GLY A 207 -16.50 1.72 -7.26
CA GLY A 207 -16.09 1.49 -5.88
C GLY A 207 -15.14 2.56 -5.38
N SER A 208 -14.25 2.18 -4.48
CA SER A 208 -13.21 3.07 -3.98
C SER A 208 -11.99 2.29 -3.52
N VAL A 209 -10.79 2.83 -3.75
CA VAL A 209 -9.62 2.44 -2.97
C VAL A 209 -9.80 3.04 -1.58
N GLN A 210 -9.73 2.21 -0.53
CA GLN A 210 -9.79 2.67 0.85
C GLN A 210 -8.44 2.51 1.53
N LEU A 211 -8.11 3.49 2.37
CA LEU A 211 -6.95 3.49 3.25
C LEU A 211 -7.44 3.61 4.69
N ILE A 212 -7.10 2.64 5.53
CA ILE A 212 -7.32 2.69 6.98
C ILE A 212 -5.96 2.93 7.64
N GLU A 213 -5.90 3.98 8.45
CA GLU A 213 -4.74 4.36 9.26
C GLU A 213 -5.14 4.26 10.74
N MET A 214 -4.52 3.35 11.48
CA MET A 214 -4.77 3.15 12.91
C MET A 214 -3.63 3.75 13.75
N PRO A 215 -3.94 4.27 14.95
CA PRO A 215 -2.90 4.74 15.86
C PRO A 215 -1.98 3.58 16.27
N THR A 216 -0.67 3.79 16.18
CA THR A 216 0.33 2.91 16.80
C THR A 216 1.37 3.71 17.56
N ASN A 217 1.98 3.08 18.56
CA ASN A 217 3.13 3.59 19.31
C ASN A 217 4.36 2.68 19.21
N ASP A 218 4.31 1.65 18.35
CA ASP A 218 5.34 0.64 18.21
C ASP A 218 5.35 0.08 16.78
N GLU A 219 6.54 -0.29 16.30
CA GLU A 219 6.81 -0.82 14.97
C GLU A 219 6.35 -2.28 14.78
N ILE A 220 6.04 -2.99 15.86
CA ILE A 220 5.60 -4.40 15.77
C ILE A 220 4.14 -4.57 15.34
N HIS A 221 3.36 -3.48 15.32
CA HIS A 221 1.93 -3.51 14.99
C HIS A 221 1.69 -2.92 13.60
N ASP A 222 1.26 -3.76 12.66
CA ASP A 222 0.73 -3.29 11.38
C ASP A 222 -0.50 -2.41 11.62
N ASN A 223 -0.43 -1.15 11.19
CA ASN A 223 -1.46 -0.14 11.43
C ASN A 223 -2.02 0.49 10.16
N ILE A 224 -1.59 0.01 8.99
CA ILE A 224 -2.00 0.52 7.68
C ILE A 224 -2.69 -0.58 6.90
N VAL A 225 -3.85 -0.28 6.33
CA VAL A 225 -4.59 -1.20 5.46
C VAL A 225 -5.07 -0.49 4.20
N ALA A 226 -4.76 -1.03 3.02
CA ALA A 226 -5.24 -0.50 1.75
C ALA A 226 -5.93 -1.60 0.93
N TYR A 227 -7.08 -1.31 0.32
CA TYR A 227 -7.86 -2.31 -0.39
C TYR A 227 -8.87 -1.67 -1.34
N TRP A 228 -9.43 -2.44 -2.27
CA TRP A 228 -10.56 -1.99 -3.08
C TRP A 228 -11.90 -2.38 -2.43
N ARG A 229 -12.78 -1.40 -2.25
CA ARG A 229 -14.15 -1.59 -1.77
C ARG A 229 -15.14 -1.41 -2.93
N PRO A 230 -15.86 -2.45 -3.36
CA PRO A 230 -16.94 -2.29 -4.34
C PRO A 230 -18.04 -1.36 -3.83
N ALA A 231 -18.69 -0.61 -4.73
CA ALA A 231 -19.82 0.25 -4.37
C ALA A 231 -21.09 -0.56 -4.02
N ALA A 232 -21.26 -1.73 -4.64
CA ALA A 232 -22.42 -2.59 -4.40
C ALA A 232 -22.40 -3.16 -2.95
N PRO A 233 -23.56 -3.22 -2.27
CA PRO A 233 -23.64 -3.84 -0.95
C PRO A 233 -23.26 -5.32 -0.98
N ALA A 234 -22.49 -5.74 0.02
CA ALA A 234 -22.08 -7.13 0.20
C ALA A 234 -23.18 -7.92 0.95
N ARG A 235 -23.97 -8.69 0.20
CA ARG A 235 -25.14 -9.43 0.70
C ARG A 235 -24.91 -10.93 0.71
N ALA A 236 -25.53 -11.64 1.65
CA ALA A 236 -25.55 -13.09 1.68
C ALA A 236 -26.03 -13.67 0.34
N GLY A 237 -25.36 -14.72 -0.13
CA GLY A 237 -25.62 -15.35 -1.44
C GLY A 237 -24.95 -14.67 -2.63
N ALA A 238 -24.38 -13.47 -2.46
CA ALA A 238 -23.58 -12.86 -3.51
C ALA A 238 -22.29 -13.65 -3.76
N SER A 239 -21.82 -13.61 -5.00
CA SER A 239 -20.54 -14.20 -5.38
C SER A 239 -19.70 -13.21 -6.18
N HIS A 240 -18.39 -13.33 -6.02
CA HIS A 240 -17.42 -12.51 -6.73
C HIS A 240 -16.40 -13.41 -7.43
N ARG A 241 -15.98 -12.99 -8.61
CA ARG A 241 -14.84 -13.52 -9.34
C ARG A 241 -13.86 -12.38 -9.47
N LEU A 242 -12.62 -12.62 -9.08
CA LEU A 242 -11.56 -11.62 -9.11
C LEU A 242 -10.36 -12.20 -9.83
N LYS A 243 -9.80 -11.39 -10.72
CA LYS A 243 -8.50 -11.63 -11.34
C LYS A 243 -7.65 -10.37 -11.21
N TYR A 244 -6.51 -10.51 -10.56
CA TYR A 244 -5.56 -9.42 -10.35
C TYR A 244 -4.14 -9.94 -10.28
N ARG A 245 -3.17 -9.03 -10.41
CA ARG A 245 -1.76 -9.30 -10.25
C ARG A 245 -1.20 -8.50 -9.09
N LEU A 246 -0.38 -9.15 -8.28
CA LEU A 246 0.41 -8.53 -7.24
C LEU A 246 1.86 -8.43 -7.68
N HIS A 247 2.44 -7.24 -7.52
CA HIS A 247 3.85 -6.97 -7.81
C HIS A 247 4.56 -6.59 -6.51
N TRP A 248 5.45 -7.47 -6.05
CA TRP A 248 6.31 -7.28 -4.88
C TRP A 248 7.69 -6.82 -5.36
N LEU A 249 7.85 -5.52 -5.57
CA LEU A 249 9.01 -4.92 -6.24
C LEU A 249 9.62 -3.80 -5.39
N ALA A 250 10.74 -3.23 -5.84
CA ALA A 250 11.31 -2.05 -5.20
C ALA A 250 10.55 -0.76 -5.59
N ASP A 251 10.08 -0.67 -6.83
CA ASP A 251 9.36 0.47 -7.37
C ASP A 251 7.99 0.04 -7.91
N GLU A 252 7.13 1.01 -8.19
CA GLU A 252 5.87 0.81 -8.90
C GLU A 252 6.11 0.17 -10.29
N PRO A 253 5.38 -0.90 -10.66
CA PRO A 253 5.60 -1.61 -11.93
C PRO A 253 5.26 -0.79 -13.18
N PHE A 254 4.46 0.28 -13.03
CA PHE A 254 3.98 1.13 -14.12
C PHE A 254 4.39 2.59 -13.89
N PRO A 255 5.67 2.93 -14.07
CA PRO A 255 6.18 4.26 -13.74
C PRO A 255 5.35 5.35 -14.44
N PRO A 256 4.93 6.39 -13.70
CA PRO A 256 4.10 7.45 -14.27
C PRO A 256 4.89 8.28 -15.28
N ALA A 257 4.20 8.78 -16.31
CA ALA A 257 4.75 9.78 -17.23
C ALA A 257 4.81 11.20 -16.62
N VAL A 258 4.45 11.34 -15.33
CA VAL A 258 4.50 12.58 -14.55
C VAL A 258 5.54 12.46 -13.44
N ALA A 259 5.93 13.60 -12.86
CA ALA A 259 6.79 13.60 -11.69
C ALA A 259 6.10 12.93 -10.49
N ARG A 260 6.89 12.26 -9.65
CA ARG A 260 6.43 11.61 -8.41
C ARG A 260 6.93 12.38 -7.20
N ALA A 261 6.09 12.49 -6.17
CA ALA A 261 6.53 12.98 -4.87
C ALA A 261 7.50 11.97 -4.25
N VAL A 262 8.69 12.42 -3.86
CA VAL A 262 9.75 11.56 -3.28
C VAL A 262 10.04 11.86 -1.82
N ALA A 263 9.60 13.02 -1.31
CA ALA A 263 9.68 13.34 0.11
C ALA A 263 8.58 14.33 0.48
N THR A 264 8.09 14.24 1.73
CA THR A 264 7.18 15.22 2.32
C THR A 264 7.72 15.64 3.67
N ARG A 265 7.88 16.94 3.91
CA ARG A 265 8.39 17.46 5.18
C ARG A 265 7.45 18.51 5.74
N ILE A 266 7.23 18.45 7.06
CA ILE A 266 6.38 19.40 7.77
C ILE A 266 7.21 20.20 8.76
N GLY A 267 7.02 21.51 8.77
CA GLY A 267 7.75 22.42 9.65
C GLY A 267 6.94 23.63 10.08
N ARG A 268 7.58 24.53 10.84
CA ARG A 268 6.98 25.81 11.25
C ARG A 268 6.82 26.72 10.03
N GLY A 269 5.60 27.21 9.79
CA GLY A 269 5.31 28.20 8.75
C GLY A 269 5.89 29.58 9.04
N GLY A 270 5.91 30.44 8.02
CA GLY A 270 6.52 31.78 8.06
C GLY A 270 7.96 31.82 7.54
N GLU A 271 8.54 33.02 7.54
CA GLU A 271 9.88 33.27 7.01
C GLU A 271 10.96 32.84 8.03
N PRO A 272 12.03 32.14 7.60
CA PRO A 272 13.21 31.93 8.44
C PRO A 272 13.84 33.24 8.90
N GLY A 273 14.34 33.28 10.14
CA GLY A 273 14.99 34.48 10.70
C GLY A 273 14.04 35.58 11.21
N THR A 274 12.71 35.44 11.03
CA THR A 274 11.72 36.39 11.57
C THR A 274 10.90 35.78 12.71
N VAL A 275 10.11 36.63 13.39
CA VAL A 275 9.05 36.15 14.27
C VAL A 275 8.04 35.38 13.42
N ARG A 276 7.92 34.07 13.68
CA ARG A 276 7.01 33.19 12.93
C ARG A 276 5.59 33.22 13.51
N PRO A 277 4.55 33.24 12.67
CA PRO A 277 3.17 33.18 13.14
C PRO A 277 2.88 31.88 13.90
N LYS A 278 2.13 31.98 15.00
CA LYS A 278 1.66 30.81 15.75
C LYS A 278 0.64 30.03 14.91
N GLY A 279 0.68 28.71 15.00
CA GLY A 279 -0.27 27.83 14.30
C GLY A 279 -0.09 27.76 12.78
N ALA A 280 0.97 28.34 12.22
CA ALA A 280 1.31 28.19 10.82
C ALA A 280 2.25 27.00 10.60
N TYR A 281 1.98 26.23 9.54
CA TYR A 281 2.77 25.08 9.14
C TYR A 281 3.25 25.26 7.71
N LYS A 282 4.46 24.78 7.41
CA LYS A 282 5.00 24.70 6.05
C LYS A 282 5.07 23.23 5.67
N PHE A 283 4.56 22.93 4.49
CA PHE A 283 4.73 21.65 3.83
C PHE A 283 5.77 21.85 2.71
N VAL A 284 6.74 20.96 2.64
CA VAL A 284 7.71 20.88 1.54
C VAL A 284 7.52 19.52 0.90
N VAL A 285 7.18 19.51 -0.39
CA VAL A 285 6.96 18.29 -1.15
C VAL A 285 7.96 18.30 -2.30
N ASP A 286 8.88 17.35 -2.29
CA ASP A 286 9.88 17.23 -3.33
C ASP A 286 9.37 16.30 -4.41
N PHE A 287 9.48 16.71 -5.67
CA PHE A 287 9.10 15.92 -6.83
C PHE A 287 10.35 15.51 -7.62
N ALA A 288 10.34 14.29 -8.15
CA ALA A 288 11.39 13.78 -9.02
C ALA A 288 10.79 13.04 -10.23
N GLY A 289 11.57 12.93 -11.30
CA GLY A 289 11.21 12.18 -12.50
C GLY A 289 11.48 12.98 -13.78
N ALA A 290 11.68 12.26 -14.90
CA ALA A 290 12.06 12.84 -16.19
C ALA A 290 11.06 13.88 -16.74
N ALA A 291 9.80 13.86 -16.28
CA ALA A 291 8.81 14.88 -16.60
C ALA A 291 9.22 16.30 -16.13
N LEU A 292 10.14 16.39 -15.16
CA LEU A 292 10.70 17.66 -14.69
C LEU A 292 11.88 18.13 -15.56
N ASP A 293 12.46 17.28 -16.42
CA ASP A 293 13.66 17.61 -17.20
C ASP A 293 13.51 18.90 -18.03
N PRO A 294 12.37 19.15 -18.71
CA PRO A 294 12.15 20.39 -19.45
C PRO A 294 11.96 21.62 -18.55
N LEU A 295 11.75 21.44 -17.24
CA LEU A 295 11.52 22.52 -16.28
C LEU A 295 12.82 23.08 -15.71
N TRP A 296 13.97 22.42 -15.92
CA TRP A 296 15.26 22.92 -15.48
C TRP A 296 15.73 24.06 -16.40
N GLY A 297 15.52 25.30 -15.95
CA GLY A 297 15.97 26.53 -16.62
C GLY A 297 15.16 27.74 -16.18
N ASP A 298 15.59 28.95 -16.56
CA ASP A 298 14.94 30.21 -16.16
C ASP A 298 13.56 30.43 -16.80
N THR A 299 13.17 29.58 -17.76
CA THR A 299 12.04 29.84 -18.66
C THR A 299 10.74 29.10 -18.31
N VAL A 300 10.78 28.01 -17.53
CA VAL A 300 9.56 27.27 -17.18
C VAL A 300 9.28 27.38 -15.69
N LYS A 301 8.19 28.09 -15.37
CA LYS A 301 7.70 28.22 -13.99
C LYS A 301 6.59 27.20 -13.77
N ALA A 302 6.90 26.11 -13.06
CA ALA A 302 5.86 25.29 -12.47
C ALA A 302 5.05 26.14 -11.48
N SER A 303 3.73 25.96 -11.44
CA SER A 303 2.87 26.62 -10.46
C SER A 303 2.10 25.55 -9.69
N PRO A 304 2.19 25.51 -8.36
CA PRO A 304 1.46 24.52 -7.58
C PRO A 304 -0.03 24.85 -7.57
N VAL A 305 -0.86 23.85 -7.88
CA VAL A 305 -2.31 23.93 -7.71
C VAL A 305 -2.64 23.29 -6.36
N VAL A 306 -2.95 24.12 -5.37
CA VAL A 306 -3.14 23.68 -3.98
C VAL A 306 -4.55 24.00 -3.51
N THR A 307 -5.17 23.03 -2.88
CA THR A 307 -6.46 23.17 -2.18
C THR A 307 -6.33 22.67 -0.75
N ALA A 308 -7.10 23.24 0.17
CA ALA A 308 -7.15 22.80 1.56
C ALA A 308 -8.61 22.62 1.99
N SER A 309 -8.91 21.50 2.64
CA SER A 309 -10.24 21.24 3.22
C SER A 309 -10.48 22.00 4.53
N ARG A 310 -9.41 22.39 5.22
CA ARG A 310 -9.40 23.20 6.45
C ARG A 310 -8.17 24.10 6.49
N GLY A 311 -8.27 25.21 7.24
CA GLY A 311 -7.21 26.22 7.33
C GLY A 311 -7.22 27.18 6.14
N THR A 312 -6.14 27.94 5.98
CA THR A 312 -6.00 28.92 4.90
C THR A 312 -4.61 28.78 4.29
N ILE A 313 -4.55 28.72 2.95
CA ILE A 313 -3.29 28.66 2.21
C ILE A 313 -2.69 30.06 2.21
N GLY A 314 -1.63 30.28 2.98
CA GLY A 314 -0.95 31.57 3.04
C GLY A 314 -0.08 31.85 1.82
N ARG A 315 0.67 30.85 1.36
CA ARG A 315 1.55 30.93 0.18
C ARG A 315 1.80 29.52 -0.36
N ALA A 316 1.78 29.36 -1.67
CA ALA A 316 2.20 28.14 -2.37
C ALA A 316 3.16 28.55 -3.49
N PHE A 317 4.28 27.84 -3.61
CA PHE A 317 5.30 28.02 -4.63
C PHE A 317 6.01 26.70 -4.87
#